data_AF-A0A1T5AWN9-F1
#
_entry.id   AF-A0A1T5AWN9-F1
#
_cell.length_a   1.000
_cell.length_b   1.000
_cell.length_c   1.000
_cell.angle_alpha   90.00
_cell.angle_beta   90.00
_cell.angle_gamma   90.00
#
_symmetry.space_group_name_H-M   'P 1'
#
loop_
_entity.id
_entity.type
_entity.pdbx_description
1 polymer ?
#
loop_
_entity_poly.entity_id
_entity_poly.type
_entity_poly.pdbx_seq_one_letter_code
_entity_poly.pdbx_strand_id
1 'polypeptide(L)'
;MSNNRVSRRQFLSYTLTGVGGFMAAGMLMPMLRFAIDPVLQKHTGGDFIKTEHKIADITKEPIKVDLKFEQVDAWYKSEVTNVAWVFKEGDQIVALSPVCKHLGCMVNWGEDSAHPDQFFCPCHAGRYEKNGKNIPGTPPTGPLDEYEVKEEDGYLLLGPTKANTLVK
;
A
#
# COMPACT_ATOMS: atom_id res chain seq x y z
N MET A 1 -6.22 17.58 -59.11
CA MET A 1 -6.14 18.34 -57.84
C MET A 1 -7.54 18.80 -57.47
N SER A 2 -8.22 18.13 -56.54
CA SER A 2 -9.61 18.47 -56.20
C SER A 2 -9.67 19.82 -55.51
N ASN A 3 -10.30 20.80 -56.16
CA ASN A 3 -10.45 22.15 -55.66
C ASN A 3 -11.61 22.18 -54.65
N ASN A 4 -11.41 21.61 -53.47
CA ASN A 4 -12.39 21.62 -52.39
C ASN A 4 -12.43 23.00 -51.74
N ARG A 5 -13.12 23.95 -52.39
CA ARG A 5 -13.37 25.28 -51.84
C ARG A 5 -14.34 25.16 -50.66
N VAL A 6 -13.85 25.39 -49.45
CA VAL A 6 -14.65 25.40 -48.23
C VAL A 6 -15.81 26.38 -48.40
N SER A 7 -17.04 25.89 -48.26
CA SER A 7 -18.23 26.76 -48.34
C SER A 7 -18.26 27.72 -47.14
N ARG A 8 -18.92 28.88 -47.29
CA ARG A 8 -19.08 29.85 -46.18
C ARG A 8 -19.66 29.21 -44.93
N ARG A 9 -20.60 28.28 -45.10
CA ARG A 9 -21.20 27.51 -43.99
C ARG A 9 -20.16 26.62 -43.30
N GLN A 10 -19.37 25.87 -44.07
CA GLN A 10 -18.31 25.03 -43.51
C GLN A 10 -17.25 25.85 -42.79
N PHE A 11 -16.84 27.00 -43.34
CA PHE A 11 -15.90 27.90 -42.69
C PHE A 11 -16.44 28.39 -41.33
N LEU A 12 -17.69 28.84 -41.29
CA LEU A 12 -18.32 29.29 -40.04
C LEU A 12 -18.49 28.15 -39.03
N SER A 13 -18.93 26.97 -39.46
CA SER A 13 -19.06 25.81 -38.58
C SER A 13 -17.73 25.37 -37.98
N TYR A 14 -16.65 25.31 -38.77
CA TYR A 14 -15.33 24.94 -38.25
C TYR A 14 -14.77 25.97 -37.28
N THR A 15 -14.95 27.26 -37.57
CA THR A 15 -14.47 28.32 -36.69
C THR A 15 -15.24 28.32 -35.38
N LEU A 16 -16.57 28.17 -35.42
CA LEU A 16 -17.41 28.12 -34.22
C LEU A 16 -17.11 26.89 -33.37
N THR A 17 -17.00 25.70 -33.98
CA THR A 17 -16.67 24.47 -33.26
C THR A 17 -15.24 24.49 -32.73
N GLY A 18 -14.28 25.07 -33.47
CA GLY A 18 -12.89 25.19 -33.03
C GLY A 18 -12.74 26.11 -31.82
N VAL A 19 -13.34 27.32 -31.86
CA VAL A 19 -13.31 28.25 -30.73
C VAL A 19 -14.10 27.71 -29.55
N GLY A 20 -15.29 27.16 -29.78
CA GLY A 20 -16.11 26.53 -28.73
C GLY A 20 -15.40 25.35 -28.07
N GLY A 21 -14.74 24.50 -28.86
CA GLY A 21 -13.94 23.38 -28.37
C GLY A 21 -12.75 23.83 -27.52
N PHE A 22 -12.05 24.90 -27.93
CA PHE A 22 -10.95 25.46 -27.15
C PHE A 22 -11.42 26.02 -25.80
N MET A 23 -12.53 26.77 -25.77
CA MET A 23 -13.11 27.30 -24.53
C MET A 23 -13.55 26.17 -23.60
N ALA A 24 -14.24 25.15 -24.13
CA ALA A 24 -14.66 23.99 -23.36
C ALA A 24 -13.45 23.22 -22.79
N ALA A 25 -12.41 23.01 -23.59
CA ALA A 25 -11.18 22.36 -23.15
C ALA A 25 -10.48 23.16 -22.04
N GLY A 26 -10.43 24.49 -22.15
CA GLY A 26 -9.86 25.37 -21.12
C GLY A 26 -10.56 25.25 -19.77
N MET A 27 -11.89 25.07 -19.77
CA MET A 27 -12.67 24.88 -18.54
C MET A 27 -12.53 23.46 -17.97
N LEU A 28 -12.51 22.44 -18.83
CA LEU A 28 -12.47 21.04 -18.40
C LEU A 28 -11.07 20.57 -17.99
N MET A 29 -10.01 21.12 -18.58
CA MET A 29 -8.62 20.72 -18.31
C MET A 29 -8.26 20.78 -16.81
N PRO A 30 -8.49 21.87 -16.05
CA PRO A 30 -8.15 21.90 -14.63
C PRO A 30 -8.96 20.89 -13.79
N MET A 31 -10.23 20.64 -14.14
CA MET A 31 -11.07 19.66 -13.43
C MET A 31 -10.57 18.22 -13.69
N LEU A 32 -10.24 17.91 -14.94
CA LEU A 32 -9.66 16.62 -15.31
C LEU A 32 -8.28 16.43 -14.67
N ARG A 33 -7.44 17.48 -14.67
CA ARG A 33 -6.14 17.42 -14.01
C ARG A 33 -6.31 17.19 -12.52
N PHE A 34 -7.17 17.93 -11.85
CA PHE A 34 -7.46 17.75 -10.43
C PHE A 34 -7.92 16.33 -10.10
N ALA A 35 -8.82 15.76 -10.90
CA ALA A 35 -9.32 14.41 -10.69
C ALA A 35 -8.23 13.33 -10.87
N ILE A 36 -7.25 13.57 -11.75
CA ILE A 36 -6.20 12.59 -12.08
C ILE A 36 -4.89 12.88 -11.31
N ASP A 37 -4.73 14.08 -10.73
CA ASP A 37 -3.50 14.52 -10.07
C ASP A 37 -3.02 13.53 -9.00
N PRO A 38 -3.87 12.97 -8.11
CA PRO A 38 -3.44 12.00 -7.11
C PRO A 38 -2.74 10.77 -7.70
N VAL A 39 -3.16 10.31 -8.88
CA VAL A 39 -2.57 9.16 -9.57
C VAL A 39 -1.23 9.52 -10.23
N LEU A 40 -1.02 10.81 -10.55
CA LEU A 40 0.19 11.32 -11.21
C LEU A 40 1.25 11.80 -10.22
N GLN A 41 0.90 11.99 -8.95
CA GLN A 41 1.87 12.27 -7.90
C GLN A 41 2.81 11.07 -7.75
N LYS A 42 4.11 11.32 -7.80
CA LYS A 42 5.11 10.29 -7.51
C LYS A 42 5.12 10.07 -6.00
N HIS A 43 4.62 8.92 -5.56
CA HIS A 43 4.96 8.43 -4.24
C HIS A 43 6.46 8.11 -4.23
N THR A 44 7.27 8.97 -3.61
CA THR A 44 8.64 8.59 -3.22
C THR A 44 8.51 7.33 -2.37
N GLY A 45 9.16 6.25 -2.80
CA GLY A 45 9.15 4.97 -2.09
C GLY A 45 9.41 5.22 -0.61
N GLY A 46 8.52 4.68 0.24
CA GLY A 46 8.37 5.11 1.62
C GLY A 46 9.70 5.19 2.36
N ASP A 47 9.90 6.31 3.04
CA ASP A 47 11.04 6.49 3.92
C ASP A 47 11.06 5.38 4.97
N PHE A 48 12.24 4.84 5.24
CA PHE A 48 12.42 3.87 6.32
C PHE A 48 12.06 4.52 7.66
N ILE A 49 11.06 3.96 8.33
CA ILE A 49 10.57 4.47 9.62
C ILE A 49 11.36 3.78 10.73
N LYS A 50 12.05 4.58 11.55
CA LYS A 50 12.76 4.09 12.74
C LYS A 50 11.75 3.68 13.80
N THR A 51 11.79 2.41 14.19
CA THR A 51 10.96 1.88 15.28
C THR A 51 11.62 2.12 16.64
N GLU A 52 10.82 2.08 17.70
CA GLU A 52 11.30 2.24 19.09
C GLU A 52 12.11 1.02 19.57
N HIS A 53 12.07 -0.11 18.84
CA HIS A 53 12.69 -1.38 19.23
C HIS A 53 14.12 -1.51 18.70
N LYS A 54 15.02 -1.97 19.58
CA LYS A 54 16.36 -2.41 19.17
C LYS A 54 16.29 -3.82 18.61
N ILE A 55 17.16 -4.11 17.66
CA ILE A 55 17.24 -5.43 17.03
C ILE A 55 17.60 -6.53 18.02
N ALA A 56 18.39 -6.18 19.06
CA ALA A 56 18.78 -7.10 20.13
C ALA A 56 17.58 -7.60 20.97
N ASP A 57 16.49 -6.84 21.03
CA ASP A 57 15.32 -7.17 21.84
C ASP A 57 14.31 -8.06 21.07
N ILE A 58 14.56 -8.30 19.78
CA ILE A 58 13.68 -9.11 18.93
C ILE A 58 13.92 -10.59 19.21
N THR A 59 12.87 -11.28 19.64
CA THR A 59 12.91 -12.71 19.96
C THR A 59 12.41 -13.58 18.81
N LYS A 60 12.39 -14.91 19.03
CA LYS A 60 11.83 -15.87 18.06
C LYS A 60 10.30 -15.81 17.98
N GLU A 61 9.62 -15.23 18.97
CA GLU A 61 8.17 -15.09 18.96
C GLU A 61 7.77 -13.77 18.28
N PRO A 62 6.71 -13.76 17.44
CA PRO A 62 6.19 -12.54 16.84
C PRO A 62 5.77 -11.52 17.88
N ILE A 63 6.43 -10.36 17.85
CA ILE A 63 6.07 -9.18 18.64
C ILE A 63 5.37 -8.15 17.74
N LYS A 64 4.41 -7.44 18.32
CA LYS A 64 3.71 -6.36 17.64
C LYS A 64 4.54 -5.07 17.77
N VAL A 65 4.92 -4.49 16.64
CA VAL A 65 5.68 -3.23 16.57
C VAL A 65 4.83 -2.17 15.88
N ASP A 66 4.70 -1.03 16.55
CA ASP A 66 3.96 0.12 16.03
C ASP A 66 4.88 1.00 15.16
N LEU A 67 4.37 1.38 14.00
CA LEU A 67 5.02 2.21 12.99
C LEU A 67 4.28 3.53 12.88
N LYS A 68 4.85 4.59 13.46
CA LYS A 68 4.26 5.93 13.42
C LYS A 68 4.88 6.74 12.28
N PHE A 69 4.05 7.27 11.41
CA PHE A 69 4.49 8.18 10.35
C PHE A 69 3.45 9.27 10.09
N GLU A 70 3.92 10.42 9.60
CA GLU A 70 3.03 11.50 9.16
C GLU A 70 2.45 11.16 7.79
N GLN A 71 1.13 11.04 7.72
CA GLN A 71 0.37 10.99 6.50
C GLN A 71 -0.17 12.39 6.19
N VAL A 72 0.06 12.86 4.96
CA VAL A 72 -0.52 14.11 4.46
C VAL A 72 -1.70 13.76 3.56
N ASP A 73 -2.92 14.05 4.03
CA ASP A 73 -4.14 13.94 3.24
C ASP A 73 -4.60 15.33 2.80
N ALA A 74 -4.16 15.70 1.60
CA ALA A 74 -4.36 17.00 0.97
C ALA A 74 -3.93 18.20 1.85
N TRP A 75 -4.82 18.72 2.70
CA TRP A 75 -4.55 19.87 3.58
C TRP A 75 -4.32 19.47 5.04
N TYR A 76 -4.53 18.21 5.39
CA TYR A 76 -4.39 17.70 6.75
C TYR A 76 -3.13 16.87 6.88
N LYS A 77 -2.40 17.08 7.98
CA LYS A 77 -1.35 16.18 8.42
C LYS A 77 -1.88 15.41 9.61
N SER A 78 -1.83 14.08 9.53
CA SER A 78 -2.20 13.19 10.62
C SER A 78 -1.05 12.21 10.88
N GLU A 79 -0.81 11.90 12.15
CA GLU A 79 0.09 10.82 12.52
C GLU A 79 -0.70 9.51 12.47
N VAL A 80 -0.33 8.62 11.56
CA VAL A 80 -0.95 7.31 11.40
C VAL A 80 -0.03 6.28 12.02
N THR A 81 -0.59 5.43 12.90
CA THR A 81 0.10 4.29 13.47
C THR A 81 -0.28 3.03 12.70
N ASN A 82 0.64 2.53 11.88
CA ASN A 82 0.56 1.18 11.33
C ASN A 82 1.18 0.17 12.30
N VAL A 83 0.94 -1.11 12.03
CA VAL A 83 1.47 -2.20 12.84
C VAL A 83 2.26 -3.15 11.93
N ALA A 84 3.33 -3.71 12.46
CA ALA A 84 4.04 -4.84 11.89
C ALA A 84 4.23 -5.95 12.92
N TRP A 85 4.19 -7.21 12.48
CA TRP A 85 4.63 -8.35 13.27
C TRP A 85 6.09 -8.62 12.99
N VAL A 86 6.94 -8.54 14.01
CA VAL A 86 8.39 -8.70 13.87
C VAL A 86 8.86 -9.90 14.69
N PHE A 87 9.71 -10.75 14.11
CA PHE A 87 10.36 -11.86 14.81
C PHE A 87 11.70 -12.19 14.19
N LYS A 88 12.51 -12.94 14.93
CA LYS A 88 13.79 -13.48 14.47
C LYS A 88 13.63 -14.93 14.00
N GLU A 89 14.04 -15.19 12.76
CA GLU A 89 14.11 -16.53 12.17
C GLU A 89 15.56 -16.85 11.80
N GLY A 90 16.21 -17.70 12.61
CA GLY A 90 17.65 -17.91 12.51
C GLY A 90 18.42 -16.62 12.85
N ASP A 91 19.20 -16.11 11.90
CA ASP A 91 19.89 -14.82 12.00
C ASP A 91 19.19 -13.68 11.26
N GLN A 92 18.06 -13.96 10.59
CA GLN A 92 17.29 -12.96 9.84
C GLN A 92 16.15 -12.39 10.70
N ILE A 93 15.93 -11.09 10.57
CA ILE A 93 14.73 -10.42 11.09
C ILE A 93 13.66 -10.47 10.02
N VAL A 94 12.49 -10.96 10.40
CA VAL A 94 11.31 -10.99 9.55
C VAL A 94 10.31 -10.00 10.10
N ALA A 95 9.80 -9.14 9.23
CA ALA A 95 8.71 -8.23 9.53
C ALA A 95 7.55 -8.48 8.56
N LEU A 96 6.38 -8.84 9.07
CA LEU A 96 5.19 -9.14 8.28
C LEU A 96 4.11 -8.08 8.51
N SER A 97 3.37 -7.77 7.44
CA SER A 97 2.16 -6.96 7.51
C SER A 97 1.04 -7.74 8.19
N PRO A 98 0.33 -7.14 9.18
CA PRO A 98 -0.82 -7.78 9.80
C PRO A 98 -2.06 -7.74 8.90
N VAL A 99 -1.98 -7.18 7.69
CA VAL A 99 -3.14 -6.99 6.81
C VAL A 99 -3.52 -8.30 6.12
N CYS A 100 -4.68 -8.83 6.49
CA CYS A 100 -5.24 -10.06 5.94
C CYS A 100 -5.56 -9.90 4.43
N LYS A 101 -5.06 -10.82 3.60
CA LYS A 101 -5.27 -10.86 2.15
C LYS A 101 -6.67 -11.30 1.69
N HIS A 102 -7.64 -11.35 2.61
CA HIS A 102 -9.04 -11.50 2.27
C HIS A 102 -9.67 -10.14 1.97
N LEU A 103 -9.83 -9.31 3.01
CA LEU A 103 -10.47 -7.98 2.93
C LEU A 103 -9.77 -6.91 3.78
N GLY A 104 -8.56 -7.17 4.26
CA GLY A 104 -7.74 -6.16 4.96
C GLY A 104 -7.91 -6.06 6.48
N CYS A 105 -8.64 -6.98 7.13
CA CYS A 105 -8.65 -7.06 8.61
C CYS A 105 -7.24 -7.29 9.18
N MET A 106 -6.97 -6.85 10.42
CA MET A 106 -5.73 -7.16 11.12
C MET A 106 -5.72 -8.60 11.62
N VAL A 107 -4.60 -9.30 11.42
CA VAL A 107 -4.34 -10.63 11.97
C VAL A 107 -3.50 -10.54 13.24
N ASN A 108 -3.76 -11.45 14.17
CA ASN A 108 -3.02 -11.55 15.43
C ASN A 108 -2.31 -12.89 15.54
N TRP A 109 -1.15 -12.90 16.21
CA TRP A 109 -0.42 -14.13 16.50
C TRP A 109 -1.03 -14.84 17.71
N GLY A 110 -1.29 -16.15 17.58
CA GLY A 110 -1.68 -17.02 18.69
C GLY A 110 -3.04 -16.72 19.33
N GLU A 111 -3.93 -16.00 18.61
CA GLU A 111 -5.27 -15.67 19.10
C GLU A 111 -6.23 -16.88 19.07
N ASP A 112 -6.00 -17.83 18.16
CA ASP A 112 -6.77 -19.08 18.08
C ASP A 112 -6.19 -20.14 19.02
N SER A 113 -6.97 -20.59 20.00
CA SER A 113 -6.56 -21.61 20.97
C SER A 113 -6.32 -22.98 20.35
N ALA A 114 -6.94 -23.28 19.19
CA ALA A 114 -6.68 -24.50 18.45
C ALA A 114 -5.33 -24.46 17.72
N HIS A 115 -4.82 -23.27 17.41
CA HIS A 115 -3.65 -23.03 16.57
C HIS A 115 -2.81 -21.86 17.10
N PRO A 116 -2.19 -22.00 18.28
CA PRO A 116 -1.48 -20.91 18.97
C PRO A 116 -0.19 -20.46 18.26
N ASP A 117 0.31 -21.26 17.32
CA ASP A 117 1.53 -21.05 16.53
C ASP A 117 1.23 -20.47 15.13
N GLN A 118 0.09 -19.82 14.97
CA GLN A 118 -0.38 -19.28 13.70
C GLN A 118 -0.89 -17.85 13.84
N PHE A 119 -0.87 -17.12 12.72
CA PHE A 119 -1.61 -15.87 12.63
C PHE A 119 -3.08 -16.18 12.34
N PHE A 120 -3.97 -15.55 13.10
CA PHE A 120 -5.39 -15.72 13.02
C PHE A 120 -6.08 -14.38 12.73
N CYS A 121 -7.07 -14.42 11.84
CA CYS A 121 -7.92 -13.31 11.47
C CYS A 121 -9.33 -13.53 12.03
N PRO A 122 -9.78 -12.78 13.05
CA PRO A 122 -11.07 -13.02 13.71
C PRO A 122 -12.28 -12.72 12.83
N CYS A 123 -12.12 -11.93 11.77
CA CYS A 123 -13.24 -11.55 10.88
C CYS A 123 -13.92 -12.76 10.19
N HIS A 124 -13.15 -13.73 9.70
CA HIS A 124 -13.66 -14.88 8.94
C HIS A 124 -12.85 -16.16 9.18
N ALA A 125 -12.15 -16.26 10.32
CA ALA A 125 -11.26 -17.37 10.66
C ALA A 125 -10.17 -17.63 9.60
N GLY A 126 -9.62 -16.55 9.01
CA GLY A 126 -8.46 -16.65 8.12
C GLY A 126 -7.21 -17.03 8.91
N ARG A 127 -6.37 -17.91 8.36
CA ARG A 127 -5.19 -18.41 9.07
C ARG A 127 -3.94 -18.37 8.20
N TYR A 128 -2.81 -18.12 8.84
CA TYR A 128 -1.51 -18.12 8.22
C TYR A 128 -0.47 -18.83 9.10
N GLU A 129 0.48 -19.50 8.48
CA GLU A 129 1.68 -20.01 9.13
C GLU A 129 2.57 -18.86 9.63
N LYS A 130 3.56 -19.19 10.46
CA LYS A 130 4.52 -18.21 11.00
C LYS A 130 5.26 -17.38 9.95
N ASN A 131 5.56 -17.98 8.80
CA ASN A 131 6.20 -17.29 7.66
C ASN A 131 5.22 -16.38 6.88
N GLY A 132 3.94 -16.33 7.26
CA GLY A 132 2.89 -15.58 6.58
C GLY A 132 2.21 -16.31 5.44
N LYS A 133 2.51 -17.60 5.19
CA LYS A 133 1.82 -18.43 4.19
C LYS A 133 0.38 -18.66 4.58
N ASN A 134 -0.56 -18.40 3.68
CA ASN A 134 -1.96 -18.69 3.93
C ASN A 134 -2.23 -20.20 3.99
N ILE A 135 -3.11 -20.60 4.91
CA ILE A 135 -3.47 -22.00 5.09
C ILE A 135 -4.56 -22.39 4.08
N PRO A 136 -4.37 -23.45 3.28
CA PRO A 136 -5.38 -23.93 2.35
C PRO A 136 -6.71 -24.24 3.04
N GLY A 137 -7.82 -23.87 2.40
CA GLY A 137 -9.16 -24.07 2.97
C GLY A 137 -9.62 -22.97 3.92
N THR A 138 -8.80 -21.93 4.15
CA THR A 138 -9.22 -20.71 4.86
C THR A 138 -9.42 -19.54 3.88
N PRO A 139 -10.16 -18.46 4.24
CA PRO A 139 -10.47 -17.35 3.32
C PRO A 139 -9.30 -16.57 2.67
N PRO A 140 -8.11 -16.42 3.30
CA PRO A 140 -6.97 -15.73 2.70
C PRO A 140 -6.55 -16.26 1.33
N THR A 141 -6.47 -15.35 0.35
CA THR A 141 -6.16 -15.69 -1.05
C THR A 141 -4.67 -15.80 -1.36
N GLY A 142 -3.81 -15.31 -0.47
CA GLY A 142 -2.36 -15.32 -0.63
C GLY A 142 -1.62 -15.02 0.67
N PRO A 143 -0.27 -15.03 0.66
CA PRO A 143 0.53 -14.81 1.85
C PRO A 143 0.50 -13.35 2.33
N LEU A 144 0.75 -13.13 3.62
CA LEU A 144 0.94 -11.80 4.20
C LEU A 144 2.15 -11.12 3.58
N ASP A 145 2.09 -9.81 3.31
CA ASP A 145 3.24 -9.06 2.78
C ASP A 145 4.38 -8.97 3.81
N GLU A 146 5.59 -8.83 3.31
CA GLU A 146 6.80 -8.63 4.11
C GLU A 146 7.17 -7.13 4.07
N TYR A 147 7.59 -6.55 5.19
CA TYR A 147 8.19 -5.21 5.19
C TYR A 147 9.68 -5.31 4.81
N GLU A 148 10.19 -4.32 4.11
CA GLU A 148 11.64 -4.15 4.00
C GLU A 148 12.22 -3.81 5.37
N VAL A 149 13.30 -4.50 5.75
CA VAL A 149 13.96 -4.36 7.04
C VAL A 149 15.36 -3.79 6.83
N LYS A 150 15.71 -2.76 7.60
CA LYS A 150 17.07 -2.20 7.67
C LYS A 150 17.49 -1.99 9.12
N GLU A 151 18.78 -2.14 9.40
CA GLU A 151 19.38 -1.78 10.68
C GLU A 151 20.11 -0.44 10.56
N GLU A 152 19.86 0.47 11.50
CA GLU A 152 20.60 1.73 11.62
C GLU A 152 20.78 2.07 13.10
N ASP A 153 22.03 2.23 13.53
CA ASP A 153 22.43 2.48 14.93
C ASP A 153 21.88 1.45 15.94
N GLY A 154 21.68 0.20 15.53
CA GLY A 154 21.13 -0.89 16.35
C GLY A 154 19.60 -0.86 16.51
N TYR A 155 18.92 0.08 15.84
CA TYR A 155 17.47 0.16 15.78
C TYR A 155 16.93 -0.50 14.52
N LEU A 156 15.73 -1.07 14.64
CA LEU A 156 15.01 -1.64 13.52
C LEU A 156 14.31 -0.52 12.74
N LEU A 157 14.59 -0.44 11.44
CA LEU A 157 13.90 0.42 10.49
C LEU A 157 13.04 -0.45 9.57
N LEU A 158 11.77 -0.07 9.40
CA LEU A 158 10.85 -0.73 8.48
C LEU A 158 10.53 0.18 7.30
N GLY A 159 10.69 -0.34 6.09
CA GLY A 159 10.42 0.34 4.83
C GLY A 159 9.06 -0.04 4.23
N PRO A 160 8.88 0.09 2.91
CA PRO A 160 7.63 -0.28 2.25
C PRO A 160 7.37 -1.79 2.31
N THR A 161 6.10 -2.19 2.14
CA THR A 161 5.73 -3.59 1.99
C THR A 161 6.11 -4.12 0.61
N LYS A 162 6.62 -5.35 0.57
CA LYS A 162 6.95 -6.13 -0.62
C LYS A 162 6.25 -7.49 -0.55
N ALA A 163 6.18 -8.16 -1.69
CA ALA A 163 5.69 -9.54 -1.74
C ALA A 163 6.56 -10.44 -0.85
N ASN A 164 5.91 -11.34 -0.11
CA ASN A 164 6.58 -12.23 0.84
C ASN A 164 7.57 -13.16 0.15
N THR A 165 8.84 -13.07 0.52
CA THR A 165 9.91 -13.87 -0.07
C THR A 165 10.18 -15.19 0.69
N LEU A 166 9.59 -15.35 1.87
CA LEU A 166 9.75 -16.54 2.72
C LEU A 166 8.92 -17.73 2.25
N VAL A 167 7.82 -17.44 1.55
CA VAL A 167 6.90 -18.44 1.02
C VAL A 167 7.35 -18.84 -0.40
N LYS A 168 7.90 -20.05 -0.53
CA LYS A 168 8.22 -20.69 -1.82
C LYS A 168 7.07 -21.54 -2.33
#